data_AF-A0A928Y9Y1-F1
#
_entry.id   AF-A0A928Y9Y1-F1
#
_cell.length_a   1.000
_cell.length_b   1.000
_cell.length_c   1.000
_cell.angle_alpha   90.00
_cell.angle_beta   90.00
_cell.angle_gamma   90.00
#
_symmetry.space_group_name_H-M   'P 1'
#
loop_
_entity.id
_entity.type
_entity.pdbx_description
1 polymer ?
#
loop_
_entity_poly.entity_id
_entity_poly.type
_entity_poly.pdbx_seq_one_letter_code
_entity_poly.pdbx_strand_id
1 'polypeptide(L)'
;MEAAQPAAVVAAVAAVAEMETQQQALTQQWAQQLERAAYDVALAQARYEQVDPQLRLVAAALEQAWEAALQAQAHLEQEWAQVQAAHRHTLSAEEVALVQQMAADLPALWAAESTSLADRKRLLRTLIADVTLDSTQEAGVTHIAVRWQTGAVTRLTATRPRHGHPPTRSCWRASASWRQRAMRIRPLPPRSTAKGWSAVGT
;
A
#
# COMPACT_ATOMS: atom_id res chain seq x y z
N MET A 1 9.68 -8.70 -18.02
CA MET A 1 8.80 -8.75 -16.83
C MET A 1 9.67 -8.46 -15.62
N GLU A 2 10.11 -7.20 -15.51
CA GLU A 2 11.16 -6.79 -14.56
C GLU A 2 10.59 -6.61 -13.13
N ALA A 3 9.30 -6.25 -13.03
CA ALA A 3 8.59 -6.04 -11.78
C ALA A 3 8.39 -7.31 -10.91
N ALA A 4 8.63 -8.51 -11.46
CA ALA A 4 8.55 -9.78 -10.75
C ALA A 4 9.93 -10.45 -10.60
N GLN A 5 11.02 -9.71 -10.82
CA GLN A 5 12.35 -10.25 -10.59
C GLN A 5 12.62 -10.40 -9.09
N PRO A 6 13.36 -11.43 -8.68
CA PRO A 6 13.68 -11.67 -7.27
C PRO A 6 14.35 -10.46 -6.59
N ALA A 7 15.11 -9.65 -7.32
CA ALA A 7 15.70 -8.41 -6.81
C ALA A 7 14.65 -7.35 -6.41
N ALA A 8 13.57 -7.20 -7.18
CA ALA A 8 12.47 -6.29 -6.85
C ALA A 8 11.68 -6.78 -5.62
N VAL A 9 11.61 -8.09 -5.41
CA VAL A 9 10.96 -8.72 -4.26
C VAL A 9 11.81 -8.54 -3.01
N VAL A 10 13.13 -8.73 -3.09
CA VAL A 10 14.06 -8.45 -1.97
C VAL A 10 13.98 -6.97 -1.56
N ALA A 11 13.93 -6.05 -2.52
CA ALA A 11 13.75 -4.63 -2.23
C ALA A 11 12.41 -4.32 -1.54
N ALA A 12 11.32 -4.94 -2.00
CA ALA A 12 10.01 -4.81 -1.37
C ALA A 12 9.99 -5.37 0.06
N VAL A 13 10.64 -6.51 0.31
CA VAL A 13 10.78 -7.10 1.65
C VAL A 13 11.58 -6.19 2.58
N ALA A 14 12.71 -5.64 2.09
CA ALA A 14 13.50 -4.70 2.88
C ALA A 14 12.69 -3.44 3.25
N ALA A 15 11.86 -2.95 2.33
CA ALA A 15 10.94 -1.83 2.61
C ALA A 15 9.87 -2.20 3.64
N VAL A 16 9.36 -3.44 3.63
CA VAL A 16 8.42 -3.94 4.65
C VAL A 16 9.09 -4.04 6.01
N ALA A 17 10.32 -4.58 6.09
CA ALA A 17 11.07 -4.69 7.34
C ALA A 17 11.35 -3.30 7.95
N GLU A 18 11.69 -2.30 7.13
CA GLU A 18 11.85 -0.91 7.60
C GLU A 18 10.53 -0.30 8.09
N MET A 19 9.40 -0.67 7.48
CA MET A 19 8.09 -0.23 7.95
C MET A 19 7.72 -0.90 9.29
N GLU A 20 8.12 -2.17 9.50
CA GLU A 20 7.94 -2.88 10.76
C GLU A 20 8.77 -2.28 11.89
N THR A 21 10.03 -1.92 11.66
CA THR A 21 10.87 -1.26 12.68
C THR A 21 10.29 0.08 13.09
N GLN A 22 9.81 0.87 12.12
CA GLN A 22 9.11 2.13 12.39
C GLN A 22 7.83 1.90 13.20
N GLN A 23 7.04 0.88 12.87
CA GLN A 23 5.83 0.53 13.61
C GLN A 23 6.14 0.10 15.05
N GLN A 24 7.21 -0.67 15.26
CA GLN A 24 7.67 -1.06 16.59
C GLN A 24 8.10 0.14 17.42
N ALA A 25 8.87 1.07 16.84
CA ALA A 25 9.28 2.30 17.51
C ALA A 25 8.07 3.15 17.93
N LEU A 26 7.08 3.31 17.04
CA LEU A 26 5.82 3.99 17.36
C LEU A 26 5.08 3.29 18.51
N THR A 27 4.98 1.96 18.45
CA THR A 27 4.33 1.16 19.50
C THR A 27 5.01 1.34 20.87
N GLN A 28 6.34 1.37 20.91
CA GLN A 28 7.10 1.64 22.13
C GLN A 28 6.84 3.05 22.66
N GLN A 29 6.79 4.05 21.79
CA GLN A 29 6.46 5.43 22.17
C GLN A 29 5.06 5.54 22.76
N TRP A 30 4.07 4.84 22.18
CA TRP A 30 2.71 4.78 22.74
C TRP A 30 2.67 4.09 24.10
N ALA A 31 3.39 2.97 24.25
CA ALA A 31 3.48 2.25 25.52
C ALA A 31 4.05 3.15 26.64
N GLN A 32 5.12 3.90 26.36
CA GLN A 32 5.71 4.84 27.33
C GLN A 32 4.74 5.96 27.72
N GLN A 33 3.97 6.50 26.77
CA GLN A 33 2.98 7.54 27.07
C GLN A 33 1.84 6.99 27.95
N LEU A 34 1.36 5.77 27.67
CA LEU A 34 0.33 5.13 28.48
C LEU A 34 0.82 4.82 29.90
N GLU A 35 2.05 4.33 30.04
CA GLU A 35 2.69 4.11 31.33
C GLU A 35 2.82 5.42 32.11
N ARG A 36 3.22 6.50 31.45
CA ARG A 36 3.31 7.83 32.06
C ARG A 36 1.95 8.33 32.55
N ALA A 37 0.90 8.20 31.72
CA ALA A 37 -0.44 8.62 32.08
C ALA A 37 -0.98 7.82 33.28
N ALA A 38 -0.78 6.49 33.29
CA ALA A 38 -1.16 5.64 34.40
C ALA A 38 -0.42 6.01 35.70
N TYR A 39 0.88 6.32 35.61
CA TYR A 39 1.65 6.82 36.75
C TYR A 39 1.11 8.15 37.28
N ASP A 40 0.80 9.09 36.40
CA ASP A 40 0.31 10.41 36.80
C ASP A 40 -1.09 10.31 37.46
N VAL A 41 -1.95 9.39 37.00
CA VAL A 41 -3.23 9.05 37.67
C VAL A 41 -2.98 8.49 39.07
N ALA A 42 -2.10 7.49 39.21
CA ALA A 42 -1.79 6.87 40.50
C ALA A 42 -1.21 7.90 41.49
N LEU A 43 -0.35 8.79 41.01
CA LEU A 43 0.23 9.86 41.83
C LEU A 43 -0.82 10.88 42.27
N ALA A 44 -1.74 11.29 41.38
CA ALA A 44 -2.81 12.21 41.71
C ALA A 44 -3.77 11.60 42.74
N GLN A 45 -4.13 10.32 42.57
CA GLN A 45 -4.93 9.57 43.54
C GLN A 45 -4.26 9.54 44.92
N ALA A 46 -2.98 9.13 44.98
CA ALA A 46 -2.26 9.04 46.24
C ALA A 46 -2.17 10.40 46.97
N ARG A 47 -2.04 11.50 46.23
CA ARG A 47 -2.06 12.86 46.81
C ARG A 47 -3.43 13.22 47.38
N TYR A 48 -4.50 12.89 46.66
CA TYR A 48 -5.87 13.11 47.14
C TYR A 48 -6.15 12.32 48.43
N GLU A 49 -5.75 11.04 48.48
CA GLU A 49 -5.97 10.18 49.65
C GLU A 49 -5.19 10.63 50.91
N GLN A 50 -4.09 11.37 50.74
CA GLN A 50 -3.25 11.87 51.83
C GLN A 50 -3.64 13.26 52.34
N VAL A 51 -4.58 13.97 51.68
CA VAL A 51 -4.96 15.33 52.07
C VAL A 51 -5.71 15.34 53.39
N ASP A 52 -5.45 16.35 54.24
CA ASP A 52 -6.24 16.56 55.45
C ASP A 52 -7.68 16.95 55.08
N PRO A 53 -8.72 16.24 55.57
CA PRO A 53 -10.12 16.56 55.31
C PRO A 53 -10.55 17.99 55.71
N GLN A 54 -9.84 18.62 56.64
CA GLN A 54 -10.11 20.00 57.05
C GLN A 54 -9.73 21.01 55.94
N LEU A 55 -8.82 20.65 55.04
CA LEU A 55 -8.36 21.46 53.92
C LEU A 55 -9.25 21.29 52.68
N ARG A 56 -10.55 21.54 52.82
CA ARG A 56 -11.56 21.28 51.77
C ARG A 56 -11.22 21.86 50.39
N LEU A 57 -10.63 23.07 50.32
CA LEU A 57 -10.25 23.67 49.04
C LEU A 57 -9.09 22.92 48.36
N VAL A 58 -8.13 22.42 49.14
CA VAL A 58 -7.01 21.62 48.63
C VAL A 58 -7.52 20.25 48.17
N ALA A 59 -8.40 19.63 48.95
CA ALA A 59 -9.04 18.37 48.57
C ALA A 59 -9.80 18.48 47.24
N ALA A 60 -10.60 19.54 47.07
CA ALA A 60 -11.33 19.78 45.82
C ALA A 60 -10.38 20.01 44.62
N ALA A 61 -9.27 20.73 44.82
CA ALA A 61 -8.29 20.94 43.76
C ALA A 61 -7.54 19.64 43.38
N LEU A 62 -7.22 18.78 44.36
CA LEU A 62 -6.60 17.48 44.13
C LEU A 62 -7.55 16.50 43.44
N GLU A 63 -8.84 16.53 43.80
CA GLU A 63 -9.89 15.76 43.13
C GLU A 63 -10.00 16.16 41.65
N GLN A 64 -10.06 17.47 41.36
CA GLN A 64 -10.07 17.96 39.98
C GLN A 64 -8.81 17.56 39.21
N ALA A 65 -7.64 17.58 39.85
CA ALA A 65 -6.39 17.13 39.23
C ALA A 65 -6.40 15.62 38.94
N TRP A 66 -6.96 14.81 39.84
CA TRP A 66 -7.11 13.38 39.63
C TRP A 66 -8.11 13.06 38.51
N GLU A 67 -9.25 13.74 38.48
CA GLU A 67 -10.24 13.60 37.40
C GLU A 67 -9.65 14.01 36.04
N ALA A 68 -8.89 15.10 35.98
CA ALA A 68 -8.18 15.51 34.77
C ALA A 68 -7.16 14.47 34.30
N ALA A 69 -6.42 13.85 35.22
CA ALA A 69 -5.48 12.78 34.90
C ALA A 69 -6.20 11.53 34.35
N LEU A 70 -7.34 11.15 34.95
CA LEU A 70 -8.16 10.02 34.47
C LEU A 70 -8.70 10.28 33.05
N GLN A 71 -9.18 11.50 32.79
CA GLN A 71 -9.64 11.89 31.46
C GLN A 71 -8.50 11.86 30.43
N ALA A 72 -7.31 12.34 30.80
CA ALA A 72 -6.13 12.29 29.93
C ALA A 72 -5.71 10.85 29.60
N GLN A 73 -5.69 9.95 30.60
CA GLN A 73 -5.40 8.53 30.38
C GLN A 73 -6.43 7.90 29.44
N ALA A 74 -7.73 8.11 29.69
CA ALA A 74 -8.80 7.55 28.87
C ALA A 74 -8.74 8.07 27.43
N HIS A 75 -8.42 9.35 27.23
CA HIS A 75 -8.24 9.92 25.89
C HIS A 75 -7.08 9.26 25.15
N LEU A 76 -5.92 9.12 25.81
CA LEU A 76 -4.74 8.50 25.22
C LEU A 76 -4.98 7.02 24.86
N GLU A 77 -5.69 6.27 25.71
CA GLU A 77 -6.10 4.90 25.43
C GLU A 77 -7.02 4.80 24.20
N GLN A 78 -7.95 5.74 24.04
CA GLN A 78 -8.82 5.82 22.87
C GLN A 78 -8.05 6.14 21.59
N GLU A 79 -7.12 7.11 21.62
CA GLU A 79 -6.25 7.42 20.49
C GLU A 79 -5.41 6.21 20.09
N TRP A 80 -4.82 5.52 21.06
CA TRP A 80 -4.05 4.31 20.81
C TRP A 80 -4.92 3.20 20.18
N ALA A 81 -6.15 3.00 20.67
CA ALA A 81 -7.07 2.03 20.09
C ALA A 81 -7.42 2.36 18.63
N GLN A 82 -7.56 3.64 18.29
CA GLN A 82 -7.82 4.10 16.92
C GLN A 82 -6.59 3.86 16.01
N VAL A 83 -5.39 4.20 16.48
CA VAL A 83 -4.13 3.93 15.79
C VAL A 83 -4.00 2.43 15.52
N GLN A 84 -4.18 1.59 16.54
CA GLN A 84 -4.12 0.14 16.41
C GLN A 84 -5.15 -0.41 15.42
N ALA A 85 -6.37 0.13 15.41
CA ALA A 85 -7.39 -0.26 14.45
C ALA A 85 -6.99 0.07 12.99
N ALA A 86 -6.30 1.19 12.77
CA ALA A 86 -5.79 1.57 11.46
C ALA A 86 -4.60 0.70 10.99
N HIS A 87 -3.80 0.17 11.93
CA HIS A 87 -2.55 -0.56 11.63
C HIS A 87 -2.67 -2.09 11.60
N ARG A 88 -3.86 -2.70 11.77
CA ARG A 88 -4.07 -4.17 11.82
C ARG A 88 -3.64 -4.99 10.59
N HIS A 89 -3.14 -4.38 9.52
CA HIS A 89 -2.81 -5.06 8.26
C HIS A 89 -1.32 -5.35 8.06
N THR A 90 -0.54 -5.49 9.13
CA THR A 90 0.86 -5.91 9.02
C THR A 90 0.93 -7.41 8.70
N LEU A 91 1.69 -7.78 7.67
CA LEU A 91 1.95 -9.19 7.32
C LEU A 91 2.85 -9.81 8.39
N SER A 92 2.58 -11.06 8.77
CA SER A 92 3.46 -11.84 9.65
C SER A 92 4.75 -12.25 8.93
N ALA A 93 5.80 -12.55 9.70
CA ALA A 93 7.08 -13.03 9.15
C ALA A 93 6.91 -14.32 8.30
N GLU A 94 5.98 -15.19 8.68
CA GLU A 94 5.65 -16.41 7.92
C GLU A 94 4.98 -16.06 6.58
N GLU A 95 4.05 -15.10 6.57
CA GLU A 95 3.42 -14.63 5.33
C GLU A 95 4.42 -13.94 4.41
N VAL A 96 5.35 -13.16 4.96
CA VAL A 96 6.43 -12.54 4.19
C VAL A 96 7.34 -13.61 3.56
N ALA A 97 7.73 -14.63 4.32
CA ALA A 97 8.54 -15.74 3.81
C ALA A 97 7.82 -16.54 2.72
N LEU A 98 6.52 -16.79 2.90
CA LEU A 98 5.68 -17.47 1.91
C LEU A 98 5.59 -16.65 0.60
N VAL A 99 5.36 -15.34 0.71
CA VAL A 99 5.33 -14.44 -0.45
C VAL A 99 6.68 -14.45 -1.18
N GLN A 100 7.80 -14.46 -0.46
CA GLN A 100 9.13 -14.55 -1.07
C GLN A 100 9.34 -15.85 -1.83
N GLN A 101 8.98 -16.99 -1.22
CA GLN A 101 9.10 -18.29 -1.86
C GLN A 101 8.24 -18.36 -3.13
N MET A 102 6.97 -17.95 -3.04
CA MET A 102 6.07 -17.90 -4.18
C MET A 102 6.61 -17.00 -5.31
N ALA A 103 7.22 -15.87 -4.96
CA ALA A 103 7.79 -14.96 -5.94
C ALA A 103 9.06 -15.53 -6.60
N ALA A 104 9.87 -16.31 -5.87
CA ALA A 104 11.03 -17.02 -6.42
C ALA A 104 10.63 -18.14 -7.40
N ASP A 105 9.53 -18.84 -7.12
CA ASP A 105 9.01 -19.92 -7.97
C ASP A 105 8.23 -19.40 -9.20
N LEU A 106 7.81 -18.13 -9.17
CA LEU A 106 6.96 -17.53 -10.19
C LEU A 106 7.55 -17.57 -11.62
N PRO A 107 8.85 -17.28 -11.86
CA PRO A 107 9.43 -17.39 -13.19
C PRO A 107 9.38 -18.82 -13.76
N ALA A 108 9.63 -19.83 -12.91
CA ALA A 108 9.60 -21.23 -13.31
C ALA A 108 8.16 -21.67 -13.64
N LEU A 109 7.19 -21.29 -12.81
CA LEU A 109 5.77 -21.54 -13.05
C LEU A 109 5.28 -20.85 -14.33
N TRP A 110 5.75 -19.64 -14.60
CA TRP A 110 5.38 -18.90 -15.81
C TRP A 110 5.88 -19.57 -17.09
N ALA A 111 7.09 -20.15 -17.04
CA ALA A 111 7.74 -20.84 -18.16
C ALA A 111 7.23 -22.26 -18.37
N ALA A 112 6.62 -22.90 -17.37
CA ALA A 112 6.13 -24.27 -17.48
C ALA A 112 5.05 -24.45 -18.57
N GLU A 113 5.17 -25.52 -19.34
CA GLU A 113 4.21 -25.89 -20.40
C GLU A 113 2.83 -26.25 -19.85
N SER A 114 2.77 -26.70 -18.60
CA SER A 114 1.52 -26.99 -17.88
C SER A 114 0.69 -25.73 -17.56
N THR A 115 1.31 -24.55 -17.57
CA THR A 115 0.62 -23.30 -17.28
C THR A 115 -0.11 -22.83 -18.52
N SER A 116 -1.44 -22.71 -18.46
CA SER A 116 -2.22 -22.28 -19.62
C SER A 116 -2.12 -20.76 -19.84
N LEU A 117 -2.46 -20.31 -21.05
CA LEU A 117 -2.58 -18.86 -21.33
C LEU A 117 -3.67 -18.19 -20.46
N ALA A 118 -4.70 -18.95 -20.08
CA ALA A 118 -5.76 -18.46 -19.20
C ALA A 118 -5.22 -18.19 -17.78
N ASP A 119 -4.36 -19.07 -17.26
CA ASP A 119 -3.75 -18.92 -15.94
C ASP A 119 -2.77 -17.75 -15.91
N ARG A 120 -1.92 -17.63 -16.93
CA ARG A 120 -1.02 -16.47 -17.11
C ARG A 120 -1.81 -15.15 -17.13
N LYS A 121 -2.96 -15.12 -17.79
CA LYS A 121 -3.82 -13.93 -17.87
C LYS A 121 -4.51 -13.62 -16.54
N ARG A 122 -4.88 -14.62 -15.74
CA ARG A 122 -5.41 -14.43 -14.39
C ARG A 122 -4.34 -13.83 -13.48
N LEU A 123 -3.13 -14.36 -13.54
CA LEU A 123 -2.00 -13.89 -12.74
C LEU A 123 -1.58 -12.45 -13.11
N LEU A 124 -1.54 -12.11 -14.40
CA LEU A 124 -1.30 -10.71 -14.79
C LEU A 124 -2.39 -9.76 -14.32
N ARG A 125 -3.64 -10.22 -14.23
CA ARG A 125 -4.76 -9.39 -13.76
C ARG A 125 -4.67 -9.08 -12.27
N THR A 126 -4.01 -9.91 -11.46
CA THR A 126 -3.74 -9.58 -10.05
C THR A 126 -2.56 -8.64 -9.90
N LEU A 127 -1.53 -8.75 -10.75
CA LEU A 127 -0.30 -7.95 -10.66
C LEU A 127 -0.38 -6.56 -11.31
N ILE A 128 -1.23 -6.38 -12.32
CA ILE A 128 -1.39 -5.10 -13.03
C ILE A 128 -2.42 -4.24 -12.29
N ALA A 129 -2.02 -3.04 -11.88
CA ALA A 129 -2.92 -2.02 -11.36
C ALA A 129 -3.73 -1.39 -12.50
N ASP A 130 -3.04 -0.95 -13.56
CA ASP A 130 -3.66 -0.38 -14.76
C ASP A 130 -2.68 -0.30 -15.94
N VAL A 131 -3.24 0.02 -17.11
CA VAL A 131 -2.51 0.21 -18.35
C VAL A 131 -2.96 1.52 -18.99
N THR A 132 -2.04 2.43 -19.21
CA THR A 132 -2.26 3.70 -19.91
C THR A 132 -1.73 3.62 -21.34
N LEU A 133 -2.53 4.13 -22.28
CA LEU A 133 -2.20 4.19 -23.70
C LEU A 133 -2.14 5.66 -24.11
N ASP A 134 -0.98 6.10 -24.61
CA ASP A 134 -0.80 7.43 -25.20
C ASP A 134 -0.48 7.28 -26.69
N SER A 135 -1.30 7.89 -27.52
CA SER A 135 -1.13 7.91 -28.97
C SER A 135 -1.06 9.30 -29.58
N THR A 136 -0.85 10.31 -28.73
CA THR A 136 -0.79 11.71 -29.12
C THR A 136 0.64 12.20 -29.35
N GLN A 137 1.62 11.48 -28.79
CA GLN A 137 3.04 11.81 -28.84
C GLN A 137 3.63 11.64 -30.26
N GLU A 138 3.27 10.56 -30.96
CA GLU A 138 3.89 10.21 -32.24
C GLU A 138 2.90 9.53 -33.20
N ALA A 139 2.87 10.01 -34.44
CA ALA A 139 1.95 9.49 -35.47
C ALA A 139 2.35 8.06 -35.89
N GLY A 140 1.49 7.10 -35.58
CA GLY A 140 1.72 5.69 -35.92
C GLY A 140 2.42 4.88 -34.84
N VAL A 141 2.70 5.47 -33.68
CA VAL A 141 3.22 4.75 -32.50
C VAL A 141 2.23 4.93 -31.33
N THR A 142 2.07 3.89 -30.54
CA THR A 142 1.30 3.94 -29.28
C THR A 142 2.25 3.62 -28.14
N HIS A 143 2.40 4.56 -27.22
CA HIS A 143 3.12 4.35 -25.98
C HIS A 143 2.17 3.67 -24.99
N ILE A 144 2.66 2.60 -24.38
CA ILE A 144 1.93 1.78 -23.41
C ILE A 144 2.70 1.86 -22.11
N ALA A 145 2.07 2.34 -21.05
CA ALA A 145 2.61 2.27 -19.70
C ALA A 145 1.78 1.30 -18.88
N VAL A 146 2.42 0.27 -18.34
CA VAL A 146 1.82 -0.70 -17.42
C VAL A 146 2.25 -0.34 -16.01
N ARG A 147 1.28 -0.01 -15.16
CA ARG A 147 1.51 0.20 -13.73
C ARG A 147 1.20 -1.10 -12.97
N TRP A 148 2.15 -1.55 -12.18
CA TRP A 148 2.03 -2.74 -11.35
C TRP A 148 1.45 -2.38 -9.97
N GLN A 149 0.87 -3.35 -9.27
CA GLN A 149 0.39 -3.16 -7.89
C GLN A 149 1.51 -2.78 -6.92
N THR A 150 2.76 -3.08 -7.26
CA THR A 150 3.96 -2.65 -6.51
C THR A 150 4.34 -1.19 -6.77
N GLY A 151 3.63 -0.47 -7.63
CA GLY A 151 3.93 0.91 -8.02
C GLY A 151 4.97 1.06 -9.13
N ALA A 152 5.68 -0.02 -9.50
CA ALA A 152 6.59 -0.02 -10.64
C ALA A 152 5.86 0.30 -11.95
N VAL A 153 6.57 0.89 -12.92
CA VAL A 153 6.02 1.21 -14.25
C VAL A 153 6.90 0.62 -15.35
N THR A 154 6.31 -0.20 -16.22
CA THR A 154 6.96 -0.70 -17.44
C THR A 154 6.42 0.04 -18.65
N ARG A 155 7.31 0.62 -19.47
CA ARG A 155 6.93 1.33 -20.70
C ARG A 155 7.26 0.48 -21.93
N LEU A 156 6.33 0.42 -22.87
CA LEU A 156 6.43 -0.30 -24.13
C LEU A 156 5.94 0.60 -25.27
N THR A 157 6.42 0.35 -26.48
CA THR A 157 5.92 1.02 -27.69
C THR A 157 5.35 -0.01 -28.65
N ALA A 158 4.22 0.30 -29.27
CA ALA A 158 3.59 -0.54 -30.28
C ALA A 158 3.34 0.27 -31.55
N THR A 159 3.78 -0.25 -32.69
CA THR A 159 3.52 0.34 -34.00
C THR A 159 2.06 0.13 -34.39
N ARG A 160 1.42 1.20 -34.85
CA ARG A 160 0.03 1.19 -35.30
C ARG A 160 -0.01 0.97 -36.81
N PRO A 161 -0.73 -0.05 -37.30
CA PRO A 161 -0.99 -0.14 -38.73
C PRO A 161 -1.82 1.07 -39.18
N ARG A 162 -1.39 1.74 -40.25
CA ARG A 162 -2.10 2.89 -40.82
C ARG A 162 -3.50 2.47 -41.26
N HIS A 163 -4.52 3.26 -40.92
CA HIS A 163 -5.88 3.05 -41.41
C HIS A 163 -5.88 2.99 -42.94
N GLY A 164 -6.39 1.89 -43.52
CA GLY A 164 -6.55 1.73 -44.98
C GLY A 164 -5.72 0.64 -45.65
N HIS A 165 -4.81 -0.06 -44.95
CA HIS A 165 -4.09 -1.18 -45.55
C HIS A 165 -4.58 -2.53 -44.97
N PRO A 166 -5.06 -3.48 -45.80
CA PRO A 166 -5.36 -4.82 -45.31
C PRO A 166 -4.05 -5.42 -44.78
N PRO A 167 -4.07 -6.03 -43.58
CA PRO A 167 -2.86 -6.54 -42.98
C PRO A 167 -2.29 -7.65 -43.87
N THR A 168 -1.05 -7.48 -44.32
CA THR A 168 -0.35 -8.47 -45.13
C THR A 168 -0.27 -9.78 -44.36
N ARG A 169 -0.54 -10.89 -45.05
CA ARG A 169 -0.75 -12.23 -44.50
C ARG A 169 0.43 -12.78 -43.67
N SER A 170 1.57 -12.10 -43.61
CA SER A 170 2.74 -12.51 -42.83
C SER A 170 2.69 -12.15 -41.34
N CYS A 171 1.83 -11.23 -40.87
CA CYS A 171 1.79 -10.88 -39.43
C CYS A 171 0.88 -11.78 -38.57
N TRP A 172 0.11 -12.69 -39.19
CA TRP A 172 -0.96 -13.43 -38.52
C TRP A 172 -0.56 -14.83 -37.99
N ARG A 173 0.68 -15.29 -38.21
CA ARG A 173 1.09 -16.64 -37.75
C ARG A 173 1.39 -16.75 -36.25
N ALA A 174 1.32 -15.68 -35.47
CA ALA A 174 1.71 -15.71 -34.05
C ALA A 174 0.55 -15.70 -33.02
N SER A 175 -0.74 -15.62 -33.41
CA SER A 175 -1.82 -15.70 -32.40
C SER A 175 -3.20 -16.09 -32.95
N ALA A 176 -3.38 -17.36 -33.28
CA ALA A 176 -4.71 -17.92 -33.51
C ALA A 176 -5.43 -18.21 -32.18
N SER A 177 -6.09 -17.21 -31.58
CA SER A 177 -7.18 -17.47 -30.60
C SER A 177 -8.05 -16.26 -30.20
N TRP A 178 -7.74 -15.03 -30.62
CA TRP A 178 -8.38 -13.85 -30.00
C TRP A 178 -9.77 -13.44 -30.50
N ARG A 179 -10.40 -14.16 -31.45
CA ARG A 179 -11.64 -13.71 -32.09
C ARG A 179 -12.94 -13.82 -31.28
N GLN A 180 -12.96 -14.40 -30.07
CA GLN A 180 -14.23 -14.66 -29.39
C GLN A 180 -14.57 -13.81 -28.15
N ARG A 181 -13.75 -12.84 -27.71
CA ARG A 181 -14.05 -12.17 -26.42
C ARG A 181 -13.58 -10.73 -26.29
N ALA A 182 -13.82 -9.91 -27.30
CA ALA A 182 -13.70 -8.45 -27.18
C ALA A 182 -15.09 -7.85 -26.91
N MET A 183 -15.57 -7.95 -25.67
CA MET A 183 -16.67 -7.10 -25.19
C MET A 183 -16.25 -6.34 -23.93
N ARG A 184 -16.34 -5.02 -24.06
CA ARG A 184 -16.47 -4.00 -23.01
C ARG A 184 -15.29 -3.82 -22.05
N ILE A 185 -14.31 -3.04 -22.50
CA ILE A 185 -13.58 -2.15 -21.58
C ILE A 185 -14.31 -0.81 -21.65
N ARG A 186 -15.11 -0.52 -20.61
CA ARG A 186 -15.75 0.78 -20.41
C ARG A 186 -14.68 1.75 -19.88
N PRO A 187 -14.47 2.93 -20.48
CA PRO A 187 -13.60 3.93 -19.90
C PRO A 187 -14.22 4.44 -18.58
N LEU A 188 -13.47 4.40 -17.48
CA LEU A 188 -13.81 5.09 -16.23
C LEU A 188 -13.29 6.53 -16.33
N PRO A 189 -14.03 7.56 -15.86
CA PRO A 189 -13.54 8.93 -15.91
C PRO A 189 -12.29 9.12 -15.03
N PRO A 190 -11.41 10.07 -15.38
CA PRO A 190 -10.25 10.40 -14.57
C PRO A 190 -10.71 10.94 -13.21
N ARG A 191 -10.20 10.38 -12.11
CA ARG A 191 -10.26 11.08 -10.82
C ARG A 191 -9.33 12.28 -10.92
N SER A 192 -9.88 13.45 -10.64
CA SER A 192 -9.19 14.73 -10.66
C SER A 192 -7.97 14.72 -9.74
N THR A 193 -6.82 15.11 -10.28
CA THR A 193 -5.92 16.01 -9.58
C THR A 193 -5.46 17.09 -10.55
N ALA A 194 -5.83 18.31 -10.17
CA ALA A 194 -5.24 19.60 -10.48
C ALA A 194 -3.96 19.60 -11.34
N LYS A 195 -4.03 20.44 -12.38
CA LYS A 195 -3.02 21.43 -12.80
C LYS A 195 -1.61 21.29 -12.20
N GLY A 196 -0.64 21.22 -13.11
CA GLY A 196 0.67 21.84 -12.90
C GLY A 196 1.83 20.88 -13.08
N TRP A 197 2.17 20.54 -14.33
CA TRP A 197 3.57 20.22 -14.66
C TRP A 197 4.15 21.49 -15.29
N SER A 198 4.56 22.39 -14.39
CA SER A 198 5.40 23.53 -14.71
C SER A 198 6.81 23.03 -15.03
N ALA A 199 7.34 23.53 -16.14
CA ALA A 199 8.74 23.40 -16.53
C ALA A 199 9.68 24.07 -15.52
N VAL A 200 10.83 23.45 -15.27
CA VAL A 200 12.14 24.04 -14.93
C VAL A 200 13.17 22.96 -15.35
N GLY A 201 14.04 23.13 -16.35
CA GLY A 201 15.21 24.04 -16.38
C GLY A 201 16.36 23.36 -15.61
N THR A 202 17.48 22.94 -16.20
CA THR A 202 18.39 23.67 -17.11
C THR A 202 19.20 22.66 -17.92
#